data_AF-A0A4R7K8R0-F1
#
_entry.id   AF-A0A4R7K8R0-F1
#
_cell.length_a   1.000
_cell.length_b   1.000
_cell.length_c   1.000
_cell.angle_alpha   90.00
_cell.angle_beta   90.00
_cell.angle_gamma   90.00
#
_symmetry.space_group_name_H-M   'P 1'
#
loop_
_entity.id
_entity.type
_entity.pdbx_description
1 polymer ?
#
loop_
_entity_poly.entity_id
_entity_poly.type
_entity_poly.pdbx_seq_one_letter_code
_entity_poly.pdbx_strand_id
1 'polypeptide(L)'
;MKRWILIITIFIIIFCSSFSSLNIPFKIFVEDKEIKVPDGYIMKDGKLYISEDALRRDFGFNIFYDRPENRFRIYDITKMMYNARCQLFEDFARIYTPNSPDEAAELWARGIKERNGVFQYLALSESLRNEFKNLAEQTGSITWITGFSSPWVDSYKIVKEKTDESTYVYKIIFTAITSASDKFTWHAVITVGKENSKWRIIKIDKDFDIM
;
A
#
# COMPACT_ATOMS: atom_id res chain seq x y z
N MET A 1 -89.37 -28.45 -28.51
CA MET A 1 -88.11 -27.77 -28.89
C MET A 1 -88.07 -26.40 -28.26
N LYS A 2 -87.25 -26.17 -27.22
CA LYS A 2 -86.83 -24.82 -26.79
C LYS A 2 -85.47 -24.94 -26.11
N ARG A 3 -84.52 -24.17 -26.64
CA ARG A 3 -83.07 -24.26 -26.47
C ARG A 3 -82.63 -23.73 -25.11
N TRP A 4 -81.66 -24.41 -24.50
CA TRP A 4 -80.88 -23.94 -23.36
C TRP A 4 -79.90 -22.87 -23.82
N ILE A 5 -79.76 -21.77 -23.07
CA ILE A 5 -78.63 -20.85 -23.19
C ILE A 5 -78.09 -20.63 -21.78
N LEU A 6 -76.94 -21.24 -21.53
CA LEU A 6 -76.12 -21.08 -20.33
C LEU A 6 -75.28 -19.81 -20.53
N ILE A 7 -75.46 -18.80 -19.69
CA ILE A 7 -74.64 -17.58 -19.71
C ILE A 7 -73.44 -17.82 -18.78
N ILE A 8 -72.25 -17.96 -19.37
CA ILE A 8 -70.99 -18.02 -18.63
C ILE A 8 -70.46 -16.59 -18.52
N THR A 9 -70.50 -16.01 -17.32
CA THR A 9 -69.90 -14.70 -17.04
C THR A 9 -68.44 -14.90 -16.68
N ILE A 10 -67.53 -14.51 -17.57
CA ILE A 10 -66.08 -14.54 -17.33
C ILE A 10 -65.71 -13.31 -16.50
N PHE A 11 -65.27 -13.54 -15.26
CA PHE A 11 -64.64 -12.52 -14.41
C PHE A 11 -63.18 -12.34 -14.85
N ILE A 12 -62.87 -11.21 -15.49
CA ILE A 12 -61.48 -10.81 -15.73
C ILE A 12 -60.94 -10.18 -14.45
N ILE A 13 -60.18 -10.95 -13.69
CA ILE A 13 -59.40 -10.43 -12.56
C ILE A 13 -58.17 -9.72 -13.15
N ILE A 14 -58.21 -8.39 -13.16
CA ILE A 14 -57.03 -7.58 -13.43
C ILE A 14 -56.11 -7.73 -12.22
N PHE A 15 -55.11 -8.59 -12.34
CA PHE A 15 -54.01 -8.67 -11.40
C PHE A 15 -53.21 -7.37 -11.52
N CYS A 16 -53.52 -6.40 -10.66
CA CYS A 16 -52.66 -5.24 -10.47
C CYS A 16 -51.40 -5.77 -9.76
N SER A 17 -50.41 -6.22 -10.53
CA SER A 17 -49.09 -6.51 -9.99
C SER A 17 -48.52 -5.19 -9.50
N SER A 18 -48.74 -4.90 -8.22
CA SER A 18 -47.91 -3.97 -7.48
C SER A 18 -46.49 -4.50 -7.65
N PHE A 19 -45.70 -3.87 -8.51
CA PHE A 19 -44.25 -3.94 -8.41
C PHE A 19 -43.91 -3.29 -7.07
N SER A 20 -44.01 -4.06 -5.99
CA SER A 20 -43.22 -3.79 -4.81
C SER A 20 -41.79 -3.95 -5.27
N SER A 21 -41.12 -2.83 -5.59
CA SER A 21 -39.68 -2.82 -5.68
C SER A 21 -39.19 -3.42 -4.37
N LEU A 22 -38.66 -4.64 -4.43
CA LEU A 22 -37.94 -5.22 -3.31
C LEU A 22 -36.84 -4.20 -2.97
N ASN A 23 -37.05 -3.38 -1.93
CA ASN A 23 -35.98 -2.63 -1.29
C ASN A 23 -35.13 -3.68 -0.57
N ILE A 24 -34.33 -4.43 -1.32
CA ILE A 24 -33.24 -5.21 -0.75
C ILE A 24 -32.30 -4.16 -0.18
N PRO A 25 -32.13 -4.08 1.15
CA PRO A 25 -31.18 -3.15 1.72
C PRO A 25 -29.80 -3.50 1.13
N PHE A 26 -29.22 -2.56 0.38
CA PHE A 26 -27.89 -2.75 -0.18
C PHE A 26 -26.89 -2.71 0.97
N LYS A 27 -25.92 -3.61 0.93
CA LYS A 27 -24.85 -3.68 1.92
C LYS A 27 -23.66 -2.87 1.42
N ILE A 28 -23.03 -2.14 2.33
CA ILE A 28 -21.81 -1.38 2.03
C ILE A 28 -20.68 -1.96 2.84
N PHE A 29 -19.58 -2.23 2.15
CA PHE A 29 -18.32 -2.63 2.74
C PHE A 29 -17.28 -1.57 2.43
N VAL A 30 -16.57 -1.13 3.46
CA VAL A 30 -15.38 -0.28 3.34
C VAL A 30 -14.24 -1.00 4.05
N GLU A 31 -13.14 -1.27 3.32
CA GLU A 31 -12.02 -2.08 3.82
C GLU A 31 -12.50 -3.41 4.46
N ASP A 32 -13.39 -4.11 3.76
CA ASP A 32 -14.02 -5.38 4.17
C ASP A 32 -14.90 -5.32 5.43
N LYS A 33 -15.18 -4.12 5.96
CA LYS A 33 -16.07 -3.92 7.11
C LYS A 33 -17.45 -3.48 6.65
N GLU A 34 -18.47 -4.22 7.05
CA GLU A 34 -19.87 -3.85 6.80
C GLU A 34 -20.24 -2.59 7.59
N ILE A 35 -20.73 -1.57 6.90
CA ILE A 35 -21.25 -0.35 7.51
C ILE A 35 -22.67 -0.66 8.03
N LYS A 36 -22.78 -0.83 9.35
CA LYS A 36 -24.01 -1.29 10.02
C LYS A 36 -25.22 -0.37 9.82
N VAL A 37 -24.97 0.91 9.60
CA VAL A 37 -26.00 1.90 9.29
C VAL A 37 -25.49 2.69 8.09
N PRO A 38 -26.04 2.48 6.88
CA PRO A 38 -25.57 3.16 5.66
C PRO A 38 -26.04 4.64 5.63
N ASP A 39 -25.98 5.33 6.77
CA ASP A 39 -26.28 6.75 6.87
C ASP A 39 -25.29 7.52 6.00
N GLY A 40 -25.85 8.31 5.09
CA GLY A 40 -25.09 9.06 4.10
C GLY A 40 -24.81 8.29 2.80
N TYR A 41 -25.43 7.13 2.58
CA TYR A 41 -25.35 6.39 1.32
C TYR A 41 -26.72 6.18 0.70
N ILE A 42 -26.87 6.49 -0.58
CA ILE A 42 -28.15 6.40 -1.29
C ILE A 42 -27.93 5.77 -2.66
N MET A 43 -28.69 4.74 -2.98
CA MET A 43 -28.81 4.24 -4.35
C MET A 43 -29.95 4.98 -5.06
N LYS A 44 -29.63 5.67 -6.15
CA LYS A 44 -30.62 6.36 -7.00
C LYS A 44 -30.22 6.24 -8.46
N ASP A 45 -31.17 5.87 -9.31
CA ASP A 45 -30.96 5.73 -10.77
C ASP A 45 -29.76 4.83 -11.13
N GLY A 46 -29.57 3.75 -10.36
CA GLY A 46 -28.44 2.83 -10.52
C GLY A 46 -27.08 3.39 -10.10
N LYS A 47 -27.03 4.57 -9.47
CA LYS A 47 -25.81 5.22 -8.98
C LYS A 47 -25.79 5.26 -7.46
N LEU A 48 -24.59 5.05 -6.90
CA LEU A 48 -24.34 5.27 -5.48
C LEU A 48 -23.99 6.74 -5.25
N TYR A 49 -24.74 7.38 -4.37
CA TYR A 49 -24.47 8.71 -3.84
C TYR A 49 -23.94 8.57 -2.42
N ILE A 50 -22.84 9.26 -2.14
CA ILE A 50 -22.19 9.27 -0.82
C ILE A 50 -22.17 10.71 -0.33
N SER A 51 -22.71 10.93 0.87
CA SER A 51 -22.69 12.22 1.55
C SER A 51 -21.27 12.63 1.91
N GLU A 52 -21.05 13.93 2.12
CA GLU A 52 -19.79 14.45 2.64
C GLU A 52 -19.40 13.79 3.97
N ASP A 53 -20.36 13.62 4.89
CA ASP A 53 -20.11 13.01 6.19
C ASP A 53 -19.62 11.56 6.07
N ALA A 54 -20.22 10.78 5.17
CA ALA A 54 -19.78 9.41 4.89
C ALA A 54 -18.40 9.38 4.19
N LEU A 55 -18.15 10.29 3.23
CA LEU A 55 -16.82 10.42 2.61
C LEU A 55 -15.72 10.75 3.64
N ARG A 56 -16.03 11.57 4.63
CA ARG A 56 -15.10 11.92 5.71
C ARG A 56 -14.89 10.80 6.70
N ARG A 57 -15.99 10.22 7.20
CA ARG A 57 -15.98 9.18 8.23
C ARG A 57 -15.35 7.89 7.73
N ASP A 58 -15.75 7.44 6.55
CA ASP A 58 -15.46 6.08 6.10
C ASP A 58 -14.24 6.02 5.16
N PHE A 59 -13.91 7.12 4.47
CA PHE A 59 -12.80 7.17 3.50
C PHE A 59 -11.72 8.21 3.84
N GLY A 60 -11.91 9.04 4.86
CA GLY A 60 -10.93 10.04 5.27
C GLY A 60 -10.83 11.25 4.33
N PHE A 61 -11.84 11.51 3.49
CA PHE A 61 -11.86 12.71 2.65
C PHE A 61 -12.37 13.93 3.41
N ASN A 62 -11.70 15.07 3.28
CA ASN A 62 -12.22 16.34 3.73
C ASN A 62 -12.69 17.15 2.52
N ILE A 63 -13.92 17.63 2.54
CA ILE A 63 -14.54 18.32 1.41
C ILE A 63 -14.87 19.74 1.85
N PHE A 64 -14.50 20.71 1.00
CA PHE A 64 -14.81 22.12 1.23
C PHE A 64 -15.52 22.67 0.00
N TYR A 65 -16.69 23.24 0.20
CA TYR A 65 -17.37 24.00 -0.84
C TYR A 65 -16.96 25.48 -0.74
N ASP A 66 -16.17 25.90 -1.73
CA ASP A 66 -15.73 27.28 -1.92
C ASP A 66 -16.84 28.03 -2.67
N ARG A 67 -17.74 28.68 -1.90
CA ARG A 67 -18.91 29.39 -2.45
C ARG A 67 -18.53 30.53 -3.40
N PRO A 68 -17.56 31.42 -3.06
CA PRO A 68 -17.16 32.49 -3.97
C PRO A 68 -16.70 32.00 -5.34
N GLU A 69 -15.99 30.88 -5.38
CA GLU A 69 -15.46 30.31 -6.63
C GLU A 69 -16.32 29.17 -7.20
N ASN A 70 -17.47 28.88 -6.58
CA ASN A 70 -18.40 27.82 -6.93
C ASN A 70 -17.72 26.46 -7.23
N ARG A 71 -16.82 26.02 -6.35
CA ARG A 71 -16.08 24.76 -6.55
C ARG A 71 -15.98 23.94 -5.27
N PHE A 72 -15.82 22.64 -5.43
CA PHE A 72 -15.47 21.74 -4.33
C PHE A 72 -13.97 21.48 -4.32
N ARG A 73 -13.38 21.50 -3.12
CA ARG A 73 -12.02 21.05 -2.86
C ARG A 73 -12.11 19.77 -2.05
N ILE A 74 -11.52 18.69 -2.56
CA ILE A 74 -11.53 17.38 -1.92
C ILE A 74 -10.09 17.06 -1.54
N TYR A 75 -9.86 16.83 -0.25
CA TYR A 75 -8.58 16.48 0.32
C TYR A 75 -8.62 15.04 0.82
N ASP A 76 -7.74 14.20 0.30
CA ASP A 76 -7.50 12.87 0.83
C ASP A 76 -6.56 12.99 2.05
N ILE A 77 -7.13 13.06 3.25
CA ILE A 77 -6.35 13.27 4.48
C ILE A 77 -5.43 12.09 4.73
N THR A 78 -5.88 10.87 4.41
CA THR A 78 -5.10 9.64 4.54
C THR A 78 -3.84 9.72 3.67
N LYS A 79 -3.97 10.05 2.38
CA LYS A 79 -2.83 10.24 1.48
C LYS A 79 -1.92 11.38 1.91
N MET A 80 -2.48 12.50 2.38
CA MET A 80 -1.69 13.62 2.91
C MET A 80 -0.87 13.21 4.13
N MET A 81 -1.45 12.46 5.06
CA MET A 81 -0.75 11.95 6.24
C MET A 81 0.36 10.96 5.87
N TYR A 82 0.12 10.08 4.90
CA TYR A 82 1.16 9.18 4.39
C TYR A 82 2.31 9.98 3.77
N ASN A 83 2.02 10.93 2.89
CA ASN A 83 3.04 11.77 2.27
C ASN A 83 3.85 12.56 3.31
N ALA A 84 3.20 13.12 4.33
CA ALA A 84 3.88 13.82 5.41
C ALA A 84 4.83 12.89 6.20
N ARG A 85 4.40 11.66 6.51
CA ARG A 85 5.26 10.65 7.16
C ARG A 85 6.45 10.26 6.29
N CYS A 86 6.21 10.04 5.00
CA CYS A 86 7.25 9.76 4.02
C CYS A 86 8.29 10.89 3.97
N GLN A 87 7.82 12.14 3.91
CA GLN A 87 8.70 13.31 3.92
C GLN A 87 9.55 13.41 5.18
N LEU A 88 8.98 13.17 6.36
CA LEU A 88 9.72 13.14 7.62
C LEU A 88 10.83 12.06 7.63
N PHE A 89 10.58 10.89 7.02
CA PHE A 89 11.61 9.86 6.87
C PHE A 89 12.72 10.26 5.90
N GLU A 90 12.37 10.93 4.79
CA GLU A 90 13.37 11.46 3.87
C GLU A 90 14.25 12.52 4.53
N ASP A 91 13.64 13.46 5.26
CA ASP A 91 14.35 14.49 6.01
C ASP A 91 15.29 13.87 7.04
N PHE A 92 14.81 12.88 7.80
CA PHE A 92 15.65 12.08 8.69
C PHE A 92 16.80 11.41 7.94
N ALA A 93 16.56 10.85 6.76
CA ALA A 93 17.58 10.17 5.97
C ALA A 93 18.65 11.09 5.37
N ARG A 94 18.38 12.40 5.24
CA ARG A 94 19.39 13.39 4.85
C ARG A 94 20.38 13.67 5.98
N ILE A 95 19.91 13.69 7.23
CA ILE A 95 20.73 14.00 8.40
C ILE A 95 21.40 12.76 9.00
N TYR A 96 20.70 11.63 9.02
CA TYR A 96 21.22 10.39 9.58
C TYR A 96 22.35 9.81 8.74
N THR A 97 23.39 9.35 9.45
CA THR A 97 24.57 8.74 8.88
C THR A 97 24.99 7.57 9.76
N PRO A 98 25.12 6.35 9.20
CA PRO A 98 25.76 5.25 9.92
C PRO A 98 27.16 5.65 10.42
N ASN A 99 27.47 5.34 11.67
CA ASN A 99 28.74 5.72 12.30
C ASN A 99 29.91 4.86 11.82
N SER A 100 29.62 3.67 11.32
CA SER A 100 30.60 2.71 10.83
C SER A 100 30.13 2.02 9.55
N PRO A 101 31.04 1.40 8.78
CA PRO A 101 30.63 0.61 7.62
C PRO A 101 29.86 -0.65 8.03
N ASP A 102 30.12 -1.19 9.22
CA ASP A 102 29.38 -2.34 9.78
C ASP A 102 27.93 -1.96 10.08
N GLU A 103 27.70 -0.77 10.63
CA GLU A 103 26.36 -0.25 10.89
C GLU A 103 25.58 -0.04 9.58
N ALA A 104 26.22 0.46 8.52
CA ALA A 104 25.58 0.62 7.22
C ALA A 104 25.13 -0.73 6.63
N ALA A 105 25.99 -1.75 6.71
CA ALA A 105 25.68 -3.11 6.24
C ALA A 105 24.54 -3.75 7.05
N GLU A 106 24.60 -3.63 8.37
CA GLU A 106 23.57 -4.15 9.28
C GLU A 106 22.23 -3.46 9.06
N LEU A 107 22.22 -2.13 8.93
CA LEU A 107 21.00 -1.36 8.72
C LEU A 107 20.30 -1.76 7.42
N TRP A 108 21.05 -1.96 6.34
CA TRP A 108 20.50 -2.41 5.08
C TRP A 108 19.96 -3.84 5.14
N ALA A 109 20.75 -4.79 5.66
CA ALA A 109 20.32 -6.19 5.80
C ALA A 109 19.08 -6.33 6.70
N ARG A 110 19.05 -5.61 7.82
CA ARG A 110 17.90 -5.52 8.70
C ARG A 110 16.70 -4.91 7.99
N GLY A 111 16.90 -3.87 7.19
CA GLY A 111 15.85 -3.27 6.39
C GLY A 111 15.21 -4.23 5.39
N ILE A 112 16.00 -5.12 4.77
CA ILE A 112 15.47 -6.21 3.93
C ILE A 112 14.63 -7.18 4.78
N LYS A 113 15.17 -7.61 5.94
CA LYS A 113 14.48 -8.52 6.85
C LYS A 113 13.15 -8.00 7.37
N GLU A 114 13.13 -6.75 7.80
CA GLU A 114 11.97 -6.10 8.40
C GLU A 114 11.03 -5.50 7.36
N ARG A 115 11.35 -5.62 6.06
CA ARG A 115 10.61 -4.99 4.97
C ARG A 115 10.49 -3.47 5.14
N ASN A 116 11.56 -2.89 5.67
CA ASN A 116 11.66 -1.49 6.03
C ASN A 116 12.58 -0.76 5.03
N GLY A 117 11.94 -0.09 4.07
CA GLY A 117 12.62 0.70 3.05
C GLY A 117 13.35 1.91 3.61
N VAL A 118 12.91 2.46 4.75
CA VAL A 118 13.62 3.57 5.41
C VAL A 118 15.01 3.10 5.86
N PHE A 119 15.11 1.93 6.50
CA PHE A 119 16.40 1.37 6.93
C PHE A 119 17.33 1.10 5.75
N GLN A 120 16.80 0.52 4.67
CA GLN A 120 17.58 0.32 3.45
C GLN A 120 18.08 1.67 2.92
N TYR A 121 17.18 2.63 2.68
CA TYR A 121 17.46 3.95 2.12
C TYR A 121 18.47 4.76 2.94
N LEU A 122 18.42 4.65 4.27
CA LEU A 122 19.37 5.31 5.17
C LEU A 122 20.81 4.88 4.91
N ALA A 123 21.05 3.61 4.56
CA ALA A 123 22.38 3.09 4.30
C ALA A 123 22.91 3.45 2.89
N LEU A 124 22.04 3.82 1.95
CA LEU A 124 22.40 4.02 0.54
C LEU A 124 23.11 5.36 0.27
N SER A 125 24.04 5.34 -0.69
CA SER A 125 24.61 6.52 -1.34
C SER A 125 23.56 7.33 -2.11
N GLU A 126 23.87 8.56 -2.48
CA GLU A 126 22.94 9.42 -3.22
C GLU A 126 22.47 8.79 -4.54
N SER A 127 23.38 8.16 -5.29
CA SER A 127 23.02 7.45 -6.54
C SER A 127 22.03 6.31 -6.28
N LEU A 128 22.33 5.43 -5.32
CA LEU A 128 21.48 4.29 -5.01
C LEU A 128 20.14 4.71 -4.39
N ARG A 129 20.10 5.84 -3.66
CA ARG A 129 18.86 6.44 -3.17
C ARG A 129 17.93 6.85 -4.32
N ASN A 130 18.49 7.43 -5.39
CA ASN A 130 17.70 7.81 -6.56
C ASN A 130 17.16 6.57 -7.28
N GLU A 131 17.97 5.52 -7.44
CA GLU A 131 17.53 4.24 -7.99
C GLU A 131 16.40 3.62 -7.14
N PHE A 132 16.56 3.62 -5.82
CA PHE A 132 15.55 3.11 -4.89
C PHE A 132 14.23 3.86 -5.01
N LYS A 133 14.27 5.20 -5.10
CA LYS A 133 13.06 6.03 -5.29
C LYS A 133 12.39 5.76 -6.63
N ASN A 134 13.17 5.68 -7.71
CA ASN A 134 12.63 5.37 -9.03
C ASN A 134 11.94 4.01 -9.05
N LEU A 135 12.52 3.01 -8.40
CA LEU A 135 11.91 1.68 -8.27
C LEU A 135 10.61 1.74 -7.45
N ALA A 136 10.60 2.48 -6.33
CA ALA A 136 9.40 2.66 -5.51
C ALA A 136 8.26 3.34 -6.29
N GLU A 137 8.58 4.34 -7.10
CA GLU A 137 7.60 5.01 -7.97
C GLU A 137 7.05 4.08 -9.04
N GLN A 138 7.91 3.29 -9.69
CA GLN A 138 7.52 2.33 -10.75
C GLN A 138 6.63 1.21 -10.21
N THR A 139 6.88 0.75 -8.99
CA THR A 139 6.14 -0.35 -8.34
C THR A 139 4.91 0.13 -7.57
N GLY A 140 4.69 1.45 -7.49
CA GLY A 140 3.61 2.04 -6.70
C GLY A 140 3.81 1.88 -5.18
N SER A 141 5.02 1.56 -4.73
CA SER A 141 5.35 1.36 -3.33
C SER A 141 5.60 2.69 -2.61
N ILE A 142 4.52 3.46 -2.43
CA ILE A 142 4.55 4.80 -1.81
C ILE A 142 4.73 4.78 -0.28
N THR A 143 4.85 3.60 0.34
CA THR A 143 4.74 3.41 1.79
C THR A 143 6.06 3.13 2.50
N TRP A 144 7.20 3.17 1.80
CA TRP A 144 8.51 2.72 2.33
C TRP A 144 8.51 1.27 2.81
N ILE A 145 7.55 0.46 2.36
CA ILE A 145 7.53 -0.98 2.58
C ILE A 145 8.21 -1.63 1.38
N THR A 146 9.09 -2.58 1.65
CA THR A 146 9.84 -3.32 0.62
C THR A 146 9.53 -4.81 0.68
N GLY A 147 9.74 -5.51 -0.42
CA GLY A 147 9.59 -6.95 -0.52
C GLY A 147 8.13 -7.40 -0.55
N PHE A 148 7.95 -8.71 -0.57
CA PHE A 148 6.65 -9.33 -0.80
C PHE A 148 6.04 -9.90 0.49
N SER A 149 4.80 -10.38 0.39
CA SER A 149 4.14 -11.12 1.48
C SER A 149 4.77 -12.50 1.68
N SER A 150 5.27 -13.11 0.60
CA SER A 150 6.02 -14.36 0.57
C SER A 150 6.78 -14.45 -0.76
N PRO A 151 8.01 -14.95 -0.79
CA PRO A 151 8.87 -15.27 0.37
C PRO A 151 9.30 -14.03 1.15
N TRP A 152 9.60 -14.19 2.45
CA TRP A 152 10.17 -13.14 3.30
C TRP A 152 11.43 -13.63 4.02
N VAL A 153 12.33 -12.71 4.38
CA VAL A 153 13.56 -13.06 5.10
C VAL A 153 13.26 -13.38 6.56
N ASP A 154 13.66 -14.58 6.98
CA ASP A 154 13.61 -15.05 8.37
C ASP A 154 14.88 -14.67 9.14
N SER A 155 16.05 -14.83 8.52
CA SER A 155 17.35 -14.53 9.14
C SER A 155 18.39 -14.15 8.10
N TYR A 156 19.51 -13.57 8.55
CA TYR A 156 20.66 -13.27 7.69
C TYR A 156 21.98 -13.43 8.43
N LYS A 157 23.04 -13.61 7.65
CA LYS A 157 24.43 -13.60 8.10
C LYS A 157 25.22 -12.63 7.26
N ILE A 158 26.03 -11.80 7.92
CA ILE A 158 26.94 -10.85 7.27
C ILE A 158 28.37 -11.35 7.46
N VAL A 159 29.13 -11.40 6.37
CA VAL A 159 30.57 -11.69 6.36
C VAL A 159 31.29 -10.51 5.75
N LYS A 160 32.17 -9.88 6.54
CA LYS A 160 32.98 -8.74 6.14
C LYS A 160 34.27 -9.21 5.48
N GLU A 161 34.56 -8.67 4.31
CA GLU A 161 35.82 -8.81 3.61
C GLU A 161 36.43 -7.41 3.43
N LYS A 162 37.60 -7.19 4.04
CA LYS A 162 38.29 -5.90 3.91
C LYS A 162 38.99 -5.85 2.54
N THR A 163 38.64 -4.85 1.73
CA THR A 163 39.28 -4.61 0.43
C THR A 163 40.36 -3.53 0.52
N ASP A 164 40.11 -2.41 1.20
CA ASP A 164 41.09 -1.34 1.41
C ASP A 164 40.84 -0.61 2.77
N GLU A 165 41.53 0.51 3.05
CA GLU A 165 41.38 1.25 4.32
C GLU A 165 40.06 2.04 4.45
N SER A 166 39.45 2.41 3.32
CA SER A 166 38.29 3.29 3.20
C SER A 166 37.02 2.63 2.64
N THR A 167 37.14 1.36 2.21
CA THR A 167 36.09 0.60 1.53
C THR A 167 36.06 -0.81 2.07
N TYR A 168 34.85 -1.29 2.34
CA TYR A 168 34.58 -2.62 2.87
C TYR A 168 33.57 -3.34 1.99
N VAL A 169 33.82 -4.62 1.74
CA VAL A 169 32.87 -5.50 1.04
C VAL A 169 32.19 -6.38 2.07
N TYR A 170 30.87 -6.50 1.98
CA TYR A 170 30.09 -7.40 2.82
C TYR A 170 29.35 -8.39 1.95
N LYS A 171 29.55 -9.67 2.21
CA LYS A 171 28.74 -10.76 1.66
C LYS A 171 27.63 -11.06 2.66
N ILE A 172 26.40 -10.96 2.21
CA ILE A 172 25.21 -11.16 3.04
C ILE A 172 24.45 -12.36 2.47
N ILE A 173 24.15 -13.30 3.35
CA ILE A 173 23.36 -14.49 3.03
C ILE A 173 22.06 -14.39 3.81
N PHE A 174 20.95 -14.27 3.10
CA PHE A 174 19.61 -14.26 3.68
C PHE A 174 19.00 -15.65 3.59
N THR A 175 18.35 -16.09 4.67
CA THR A 175 17.44 -17.24 4.65
C THR A 175 16.02 -16.70 4.55
N ALA A 176 15.36 -16.95 3.42
CA ALA A 176 13.98 -16.58 3.18
C ALA A 176 13.05 -17.78 3.32
N ILE A 177 11.83 -17.54 3.78
CA ILE A 177 10.79 -18.56 3.98
C ILE A 177 9.48 -18.17 3.32
N THR A 178 8.67 -19.17 2.97
CA THR A 178 7.29 -18.99 2.51
C THR A 178 6.29 -19.33 3.61
N SER A 179 5.02 -18.99 3.39
CA SER A 179 3.90 -19.45 4.23
C SER A 179 3.77 -20.98 4.28
N ALA A 180 4.28 -21.68 3.26
CA ALA A 180 4.35 -23.15 3.20
C ALA A 180 5.62 -23.73 3.88
N SER A 181 6.43 -22.88 4.54
CA SER A 181 7.70 -23.25 5.18
C SER A 181 8.83 -23.70 4.23
N ASP A 182 8.71 -23.42 2.92
CA ASP A 182 9.82 -23.60 1.98
C ASP A 182 10.94 -22.62 2.31
N LYS A 183 12.20 -23.03 2.12
CA LYS A 183 13.39 -22.23 2.42
C LYS A 183 14.18 -21.91 1.16
N PHE A 184 14.57 -20.65 1.04
CA PHE A 184 15.41 -20.12 -0.03
C PHE A 184 16.62 -19.42 0.56
N THR A 185 17.72 -19.43 -0.19
CA THR A 185 18.91 -18.68 0.15
C THR A 185 19.08 -17.57 -0.88
N TRP A 186 19.17 -16.33 -0.39
CA TRP A 186 19.49 -15.17 -1.23
C TRP A 186 20.84 -14.61 -0.88
N HIS A 187 21.55 -14.13 -1.89
CA HIS A 187 22.89 -13.58 -1.77
C HIS A 187 22.87 -12.11 -2.16
N ALA A 188 23.55 -11.30 -1.34
CA ALA A 188 23.92 -9.95 -1.70
C ALA A 188 25.41 -9.72 -1.42
N VAL A 189 26.02 -8.93 -2.28
CA VAL A 189 27.34 -8.35 -2.07
C VAL A 189 27.18 -6.84 -2.09
N ILE A 190 27.47 -6.19 -0.96
CA ILE A 190 27.43 -4.74 -0.85
C ILE A 190 28.83 -4.19 -0.65
N THR A 191 29.09 -3.03 -1.25
CA THR A 191 30.32 -2.27 -1.03
C THR A 191 29.97 -1.02 -0.24
N VAL A 192 30.61 -0.84 0.92
CA VAL A 192 30.44 0.32 1.79
C VAL A 192 31.69 1.18 1.72
N GLY A 193 31.51 2.46 1.42
CA GLY A 193 32.57 3.46 1.32
C GLY A 193 32.17 4.80 1.92
N LYS A 194 33.09 5.77 1.86
CA LYS A 194 32.82 7.16 2.26
C LYS A 194 32.28 7.97 1.09
N GLU A 195 31.08 8.51 1.25
CA GLU A 195 30.49 9.54 0.38
C GLU A 195 30.30 10.81 1.21
N ASN A 196 30.97 11.92 0.84
CA ASN A 196 30.92 13.18 1.61
C ASN A 196 31.26 12.99 3.10
N SER A 197 32.28 12.19 3.41
CA SER A 197 32.69 11.79 4.78
C SER A 197 31.67 10.94 5.56
N LYS A 198 30.57 10.53 4.95
CA LYS A 198 29.52 9.66 5.53
C LYS A 198 29.70 8.22 5.06
N TRP A 199 29.50 7.24 5.95
CA TRP A 199 29.52 5.82 5.54
C TRP A 199 28.23 5.48 4.80
N ARG A 200 28.35 5.00 3.56
CA ARG A 200 27.23 4.65 2.69
C ARG A 200 27.55 3.39 1.89
N ILE A 201 26.51 2.63 1.55
CA ILE A 201 26.57 1.61 0.52
C ILE A 201 26.67 2.32 -0.82
N ILE A 202 27.72 2.04 -1.57
CA ILE A 202 28.02 2.66 -2.88
C ILE A 202 27.80 1.69 -4.04
N LYS A 203 27.68 0.39 -3.76
CA LYS A 203 27.37 -0.65 -4.75
C LYS A 203 26.61 -1.79 -4.09
N ILE A 204 25.64 -2.33 -4.82
CA ILE A 204 24.86 -3.52 -4.44
C ILE A 204 24.84 -4.47 -5.63
N ASP A 205 25.16 -5.73 -5.38
CA ASP A 205 24.93 -6.85 -6.28
C ASP A 205 24.08 -7.88 -5.52
N LYS A 206 22.98 -8.36 -6.10
CA LYS A 206 22.02 -9.23 -5.42
C LYS A 206 21.28 -10.14 -6.40
N ASP A 207 20.90 -11.32 -5.94
CA ASP A 207 20.18 -12.35 -6.74
C ASP A 207 18.66 -12.36 -6.51
N PHE A 208 18.10 -11.33 -5.86
CA PHE A 208 16.69 -11.23 -5.47
C PHE A 208 16.15 -9.82 -5.60
N ASP A 209 14.82 -9.66 -5.69
CA ASP A 209 14.13 -8.38 -5.77
C ASP A 209 13.66 -7.85 -4.43
N ILE A 210 13.56 -6.52 -4.33
CA ILE A 210 13.19 -5.81 -3.08
C ILE A 210 11.93 -4.97 -3.23
N MET A 211 11.37 -4.83 -4.44
CA MET A 211 10.10 -4.16 -4.77
C MET A 211 9.55 -4.75 -6.06
#